data_AF-A0A2A4LY28-F1
#
_entry.id   AF-A0A2A4LY28-F1
#
_cell.length_a   1.000
_cell.length_b   1.000
_cell.length_c   1.000
_cell.angle_alpha   90.00
_cell.angle_beta   90.00
_cell.angle_gamma   90.00
#
_symmetry.space_group_name_H-M   'P 1'
#
loop_
_entity.id
_entity.type
_entity.pdbx_description
1 polymer ?
#
loop_
_entity_poly.entity_id
_entity_poly.type
_entity_poly.pdbx_seq_one_letter_code
_entity_poly.pdbx_strand_id
1 'polypeptide(L)' 'MSEYLHKSHNVTVLMYHLVFPAKYRRAVFDEAVDEELRKICMDIEKR' A
#
# COMPACT_ATOMS: atom_id res chain seq x y z
N MET A 1 -7.27 13.04 7.38
CA MET A 1 -8.66 12.75 7.81
C MET A 1 -9.16 11.65 6.89
N SER A 2 -9.63 10.53 7.44
CA SER A 2 -10.09 9.40 6.64
C SER A 2 -11.40 9.71 5.92
N GLU A 3 -11.50 9.40 4.63
CA GLU A 3 -12.71 9.62 3.83
C GLU A 3 -13.75 8.51 4.08
N TYR A 4 -15.02 8.90 4.19
CA TYR A 4 -16.13 7.95 4.31
C TYR A 4 -16.54 7.47 2.92
N LEU A 5 -16.50 6.15 2.70
CA LEU A 5 -16.99 5.53 1.48
C LEU A 5 -18.48 5.21 1.64
N HIS A 6 -19.32 5.92 0.89
CA HIS A 6 -20.75 5.68 0.83
C HIS A 6 -21.12 4.80 -0.37
N LYS A 7 -21.85 3.72 -0.11
CA LYS A 7 -22.51 2.84 -1.09
C LYS A 7 -24.01 2.85 -0.79
N SER A 8 -24.83 2.37 -1.73
CA SER A 8 -26.30 2.45 -1.65
C SER A 8 -26.91 2.00 -0.31
N HIS A 9 -26.26 1.06 0.38
CA HIS A 9 -26.71 0.55 1.68
C HIS A 9 -25.61 0.45 2.73
N ASN A 10 -24.42 1.01 2.49
CA ASN A 10 -23.28 0.90 3.41
C ASN A 10 -22.49 2.20 3.48
N VAL A 11 -22.00 2.52 4.68
CA VAL A 11 -21.07 3.62 4.91
C VAL A 11 -19.90 3.06 5.68
N THR A 12 -18.69 3.16 5.14
CA THR A 12 -17.51 2.54 5.74
C THR A 12 -16.30 3.48 5.68
N VAL A 13 -15.47 3.43 6.72
CA VAL A 13 -14.13 4.02 6.75
C VAL A 13 -13.15 2.91 7.09
N LEU A 14 -12.14 2.70 6.24
CA LEU A 14 -11.10 1.71 6.46
C LEU A 14 -9.73 2.38 6.42
N MET A 15 -8.96 2.19 7.47
CA MET A 15 -7.59 2.70 7.56
C MET A 15 -6.71 1.58 8.14
N TYR A 16 -5.66 1.22 7.40
CA TYR A 16 -4.77 0.13 7.76
C TYR A 16 -3.32 0.59 7.78
N HIS A 17 -2.54 0.07 8.73
CA HIS A 17 -1.08 0.22 8.75
C HIS A 17 -0.45 -1.15 8.48
N LEU A 18 0.10 -1.32 7.28
CA LEU A 18 0.68 -2.59 6.82
C LEU A 18 2.20 -2.47 6.75
N VAL A 19 2.92 -3.43 7.31
CA VAL A 19 4.39 -3.48 7.33
C VAL A 19 4.86 -4.87 6.91
N PHE A 20 5.79 -4.93 5.96
CA PHE A 20 6.28 -6.19 5.38
C PHE A 20 7.82 -6.22 5.37
N PRO A 21 8.47 -7.18 6.08
CA PRO A 21 9.92 -7.31 6.05
C PRO A 21 10.39 -8.05 4.79
N ALA A 22 11.62 -7.75 4.35
CA ALA A 22 12.28 -8.52 3.30
C ALA A 22 12.55 -9.97 3.75
N LYS A 23 12.62 -10.89 2.79
CA LYS A 23 12.96 -12.30 3.06
C LYS A 23 14.30 -12.38 3.81
N TYR A 24 14.30 -13.12 4.92
CA TYR A 24 15.45 -13.25 5.83
C TYR A 24 15.95 -11.92 6.44
N ARG A 25 15.13 -10.87 6.46
CA ARG A 25 15.47 -9.51 6.95
C ARG A 25 16.77 -8.96 6.35
N ARG A 26 17.07 -9.33 5.11
CA ARG A 26 18.24 -8.81 4.39
C ARG A 26 18.01 -7.34 4.04
N ALA A 27 19.06 -6.52 4.14
CA ALA A 27 19.06 -5.14 3.66
C ALA A 27 19.18 -5.14 2.13
N VAL A 28 18.04 -5.32 1.46
CA VAL A 28 17.94 -5.42 -0.02
C VAL A 28 17.30 -4.19 -0.66
N PHE A 29 16.89 -3.22 0.14
CA PHE A 29 16.28 -1.98 -0.33
C PHE A 29 17.38 -0.95 -0.57
N ASP A 30 17.72 -0.76 -1.84
CA ASP A 30 18.45 0.41 -2.35
C ASP A 30 17.47 1.38 -3.03
N GLU A 31 17.97 2.52 -3.52
CA GLU A 31 17.13 3.54 -4.17
C GLU A 31 16.37 3.01 -5.39
N ALA A 32 16.99 2.12 -6.18
CA ALA A 32 16.38 1.57 -7.39
C ALA A 32 15.27 0.57 -7.04
N VAL A 33 15.50 -0.31 -6.06
CA VAL A 33 14.50 -1.26 -5.57
C VAL A 33 13.31 -0.53 -4.93
N ASP A 34 13.56 0.56 -4.19
CA ASP A 34 12.49 1.37 -3.60
C ASP A 34 11.62 2.05 -4.66
N GLU A 35 12.23 2.63 -5.70
CA GLU A 35 11.49 3.29 -6.78
C GLU A 35 10.62 2.31 -7.58
N GLU A 36 11.16 1.15 -7.95
CA GLU A 36 10.41 0.11 -8.67
C GLU A 36 9.29 -0.48 -7.80
N LEU A 37 9.52 -0.73 -6.50
CA LEU A 37 8.48 -1.22 -5.61
C LEU A 37 7.33 -0.21 -5.49
N ARG A 38 7.65 1.07 -5.33
CA ARG A 38 6.67 2.15 -5.28
C ARG A 38 5.82 2.18 -6.55
N LYS A 39 6.47 2.10 -7.72
CA LYS A 39 5.80 2.09 -9.02
C LYS A 39 4.83 0.90 -9.15
N ILE A 40 5.26 -0.29 -8.77
CA ILE A 40 4.41 -1.49 -8.75
C ILE A 40 3.19 -1.28 -7.84
N CYS A 41 3.38 -0.74 -6.63
CA CYS A 41 2.27 -0.47 -5.71
C CYS A 41 1.26 0.54 -6.29
N MET A 42 1.75 1.63 -6.91
CA MET A 42 0.89 2.61 -7.57
C MET A 42 0.14 2.01 -8.78
N ASP A 43 0.75 1.07 -9.49
CA ASP A 43 0.09 0.39 -10.62
C ASP A 43 -0.92 -0.66 -10.16
N ILE A 44 -0.74 -1.25 -8.97
CA ILE A 44 -1.75 -2.10 -8.32
C ILE A 44 -2.94 -1.25 -7.87
N GLU A 45 -2.71 -0.06 -7.31
CA GLU A 45 -3.77 0.85 -6.86
C GLU A 45 -4.72 1.26 -8.01
N LYS A 46 -4.19 1.42 -9.23
CA LYS A 46 -4.98 1.79 -10.42
C LYS A 46 -5.87 0.66 -10.96
N ARG A 47 -5.71 -0.58 -10.48
CA ARG A 47 -6.50 -1.75 -10.92
C ARG A 47 -7.79 -1.87 -10.12
#